data_AF-A0A8T5LYU0-F1
#
_entry.id   AF-A0A8T5LYU0-F1
#
_cell.length_a   1.000
_cell.length_b   1.000
_cell.length_c   1.000
_cell.angle_alpha   90.00
_cell.angle_beta   90.00
_cell.angle_gamma   90.00
#
_symmetry.space_group_name_H-M   'P 1'
#
loop_
_entity.id
_entity.type
_entity.pdbx_description
1 polymer ?
#
loop_
_entity_poly.entity_id
_entity_poly.type
_entity_poly.pdbx_seq_one_letter_code
_entity_poly.pdbx_strand_id
1 'polypeptide(L)'
;EQKLEEIEESNEEIPEEKLPFPRATVVNRMRLYLDNGKQIKGQVKDEMNVWLGRMVERITAKMNSHPYSYVDGGMLREAIEPYENVQDIEHEKKRIISQLESIKSACDVLINEVDRKFRK
;
A
#
# COMPACT_ATOMS: atom_id res chain seq x y z
N GLU A 1 -5.39 13.35 -11.39
CA GLU A 1 -4.37 14.13 -10.66
C GLU A 1 -4.80 14.17 -9.19
N GLN A 2 -4.15 13.39 -8.32
CA GLN A 2 -4.37 13.47 -6.88
C GLN A 2 -3.48 14.59 -6.35
N LYS A 3 -4.11 15.64 -5.80
CA LYS A 3 -3.42 16.67 -5.01
C LYS A 3 -2.80 16.00 -3.80
N LEU A 4 -1.49 15.80 -3.85
CA LEU A 4 -0.66 15.59 -2.69
C LEU A 4 -0.57 16.97 -2.03
N GLU A 5 -1.43 17.25 -1.05
CA GLU A 5 -1.30 18.45 -0.23
C GLU A 5 0.07 18.40 0.46
N GLU A 6 0.90 19.39 0.17
CA GLU A 6 2.11 19.69 0.93
C GLU A 6 1.71 19.82 2.40
N ILE A 7 2.13 18.85 3.20
CA ILE A 7 2.03 18.95 4.65
C ILE A 7 3.08 19.98 5.05
N GLU A 8 2.63 21.21 5.29
CA GLU A 8 3.42 22.22 5.99
C GLU A 8 3.99 21.56 7.26
N GLU A 9 5.31 21.63 7.47
CA GLU A 9 5.96 21.24 8.73
C GLU A 9 5.50 22.19 9.86
N SER A 10 4.25 22.04 10.30
CA SER A 10 3.78 22.65 11.53
C SER A 10 4.41 21.89 12.68
N ASN A 11 5.27 22.54 13.45
CA ASN A 11 5.93 21.97 14.63
C ASN A 11 4.95 21.73 15.81
N GLU A 12 3.66 21.98 15.61
CA GLU A 12 2.62 21.77 16.60
C GLU A 12 2.11 20.33 16.52
N GLU A 13 2.32 19.57 17.61
CA GLU A 13 1.76 18.23 17.74
C GLU A 13 0.22 18.31 17.76
N ILE A 14 -0.44 17.38 17.07
CA ILE A 14 -1.89 17.30 17.04
C ILE A 14 -2.39 16.99 18.48
N PRO A 15 -3.43 17.67 18.98
CA PRO A 15 -4.00 17.34 20.29
C PRO A 15 -4.38 15.84 20.38
N GLU A 16 -4.06 15.20 21.50
CA GLU A 16 -4.29 13.75 21.70
C GLU A 16 -5.76 13.36 21.45
N GLU A 17 -6.71 14.23 21.81
CA GLU A 17 -8.16 14.06 21.60
C GLU A 17 -8.58 13.99 20.13
N LYS A 18 -7.76 14.52 19.23
CA LYS A 18 -8.01 14.51 17.77
C LYS A 18 -7.36 13.31 17.07
N LEU A 19 -6.53 12.54 17.77
CA LEU A 19 -5.86 11.38 17.18
C LEU A 19 -6.80 10.15 17.17
N PRO A 20 -6.83 9.38 16.08
CA PRO A 20 -7.62 8.15 16.00
C PRO A 20 -7.28 7.10 17.07
N PHE A 21 -6.02 7.06 17.50
CA PHE A 21 -5.52 6.12 18.51
C PHE A 21 -4.72 6.85 19.59
N PRO A 22 -4.52 6.23 20.77
CA PRO A 22 -3.57 6.73 21.76
C PRO A 22 -2.16 6.78 21.18
N ARG A 23 -1.51 7.95 21.23
CA ARG A 23 -0.18 8.17 20.66
C ARG A 23 0.85 7.22 21.24
N ALA A 24 0.78 6.99 22.55
CA ALA A 24 1.70 6.09 23.26
C ALA A 24 1.64 4.65 22.69
N THR A 25 0.46 4.14 22.35
CA THR A 25 0.29 2.81 21.78
C THR A 25 0.97 2.69 20.43
N VAL A 26 0.75 3.67 19.54
CA VAL A 26 1.37 3.70 18.21
C VAL A 26 2.90 3.79 18.33
N VAL A 27 3.40 4.70 19.16
CA VAL A 27 4.84 4.86 19.42
C VAL A 27 5.46 3.58 19.97
N ASN A 28 4.82 2.93 20.95
CA ASN A 28 5.31 1.69 21.52
C ASN A 28 5.39 0.56 20.49
N ARG A 29 4.43 0.50 19.54
CA ARG A 29 4.50 -0.45 18.42
C ARG A 29 5.66 -0.15 17.48
N MET A 30 5.88 1.12 17.13
CA MET A 30 7.03 1.52 16.31
C MET A 30 8.37 1.17 16.99
N ARG A 31 8.45 1.36 18.32
CA ARG A 31 9.64 1.09 19.11
C ARG A 31 10.10 -0.37 19.10
N LEU A 32 9.21 -1.33 18.83
CA LEU A 32 9.58 -2.73 18.70
C LEU A 32 10.50 -3.00 17.49
N TYR A 33 10.52 -2.10 16.50
CA TYR A 33 11.23 -2.28 15.24
C TYR A 33 12.29 -1.21 14.97
N LEU A 34 12.44 -0.22 15.86
CA LEU A 34 13.43 0.85 15.74
C LEU A 34 14.61 0.59 16.67
N ASP A 35 15.82 0.98 16.23
CA ASP A 35 17.02 0.88 17.04
C ASP A 35 16.88 1.61 18.39
N ASN A 36 17.47 1.02 19.42
CA ASN A 36 17.55 1.63 20.73
C ASN A 36 18.25 3.00 20.64
N GLY A 37 17.58 4.06 21.13
CA GLY A 37 18.09 5.43 21.11
C GLY A 37 17.67 6.28 19.90
N LYS A 38 17.09 5.70 18.84
CA LYS A 38 16.59 6.49 17.70
C LYS A 38 15.45 7.41 18.13
N GLN A 39 15.49 8.70 17.85
CA GLN A 39 14.40 9.62 18.22
C GLN A 39 13.29 9.62 17.17
N ILE A 40 12.02 9.71 17.61
CA ILE A 40 10.85 9.84 16.73
C ILE A 40 10.31 11.26 16.90
N LYS A 41 10.33 12.05 15.83
CA LYS A 41 9.78 13.43 15.83
C LYS A 41 8.26 13.41 16.05
N GLY A 42 7.71 14.45 16.66
CA GLY A 42 6.27 14.60 16.96
C GLY A 42 5.38 14.35 15.73
N GLN A 43 5.67 15.07 14.64
CA GLN A 43 5.01 14.90 13.34
C GLN A 43 4.91 13.45 12.88
N VAL A 44 6.00 12.67 12.97
CA VAL A 44 6.02 11.26 12.54
C VAL A 44 5.08 10.40 13.39
N LYS A 45 4.98 10.68 14.70
CA LYS A 45 4.05 9.96 15.59
C LYS A 45 2.60 10.24 15.17
N ASP A 46 2.31 11.50 14.86
CA ASP A 46 0.96 11.96 14.55
C ASP A 46 0.53 11.50 13.15
N GLU A 47 1.39 11.64 12.15
CA GLU A 47 1.13 11.16 10.79
C GLU A 47 0.94 9.64 10.76
N MET A 48 1.76 8.88 11.47
CA MET A 48 1.58 7.42 11.58
C MET A 48 0.21 7.08 12.19
N ASN A 49 -0.19 7.80 13.25
CA ASN A 49 -1.46 7.59 13.93
C ASN A 49 -2.65 7.89 12.99
N VAL A 50 -2.62 9.05 12.32
CA VAL A 50 -3.64 9.44 11.34
C VAL A 50 -3.71 8.43 10.18
N TRP A 51 -2.55 7.98 9.68
CA TRP A 51 -2.48 7.00 8.60
C TRP A 51 -3.11 5.65 9.01
N LEU A 52 -2.85 5.17 10.23
CA LEU A 52 -3.50 3.98 10.76
C LEU A 52 -5.02 4.17 10.83
N GLY A 53 -5.50 5.36 11.18
CA GLY A 53 -6.94 5.65 11.24
C GLY A 53 -7.58 5.53 9.86
N ARG A 54 -6.96 6.16 8.85
CA ARG A 54 -7.37 6.03 7.44
C ARG A 54 -7.31 4.59 6.94
N MET A 55 -6.39 3.77 7.44
CA MET A 55 -6.32 2.35 7.10
C MET A 55 -7.54 1.59 7.62
N VAL A 56 -7.93 1.83 8.88
CA VAL A 56 -9.16 1.24 9.46
C VAL A 56 -10.39 1.68 8.67
N GLU A 57 -10.50 2.95 8.28
CA GLU A 57 -11.61 3.43 7.45
C GLU A 57 -11.69 2.68 6.11
N ARG A 58 -10.56 2.48 5.43
CA ARG A 58 -10.50 1.76 4.14
C ARG A 58 -10.91 0.30 4.27
N ILE A 59 -10.36 -0.41 5.26
CA ILE A 59 -10.68 -1.83 5.52
C ILE A 59 -12.17 -1.95 5.86
N THR A 60 -12.68 -1.06 6.72
CA THR A 60 -14.10 -1.04 7.12
C THR A 60 -15.02 -0.75 5.94
N ALA A 61 -14.67 0.20 5.07
CA ALA A 61 -15.46 0.50 3.87
C ALA A 61 -15.55 -0.72 2.93
N LYS A 62 -14.46 -1.47 2.78
CA LYS A 62 -14.45 -2.71 2.01
C LYS A 62 -15.30 -3.80 2.68
N MET A 63 -15.19 -4.00 4.00
CA MET A 63 -16.07 -4.93 4.72
C MET A 63 -17.55 -4.56 4.58
N ASN A 64 -17.88 -3.27 4.62
CA ASN A 64 -19.25 -2.78 4.45
C ASN A 64 -19.79 -2.90 3.01
N SER A 65 -18.95 -3.24 2.03
CA SER A 65 -19.41 -3.47 0.66
C SER A 65 -20.19 -4.78 0.49
N HIS A 66 -20.12 -5.68 1.48
CA HIS A 66 -20.90 -6.92 1.47
C HIS A 66 -22.38 -6.64 1.79
N PRO A 67 -23.33 -7.33 1.14
CA PRO A 67 -24.77 -7.05 1.27
C PRO A 67 -25.40 -7.64 2.54
N TYR A 68 -24.61 -7.87 3.59
CA TYR A 68 -25.05 -8.48 4.85
C TYR A 68 -25.17 -7.42 5.95
N SER A 69 -26.06 -7.65 6.91
CA SER A 69 -26.27 -6.75 8.05
C SER A 69 -25.23 -6.89 9.16
N TYR A 70 -24.25 -7.78 8.99
CA TYR A 70 -23.18 -8.04 9.94
C TYR A 70 -21.85 -8.13 9.21
N VAL A 71 -20.77 -7.91 9.95
CA VAL A 71 -19.39 -8.13 9.49
C VAL A 71 -18.85 -9.36 10.21
N ASP A 72 -18.27 -10.30 9.46
CA ASP A 72 -17.63 -11.49 10.02
C ASP A 72 -16.13 -11.56 9.73
N GLY A 73 -15.47 -12.58 10.30
CA GLY A 73 -14.03 -12.77 10.12
C GLY A 73 -13.61 -13.15 8.69
N GLY A 74 -14.54 -13.65 7.87
CA GLY A 74 -14.28 -13.88 6.44
C GLY A 74 -14.15 -12.56 5.69
N MET A 75 -15.09 -11.63 5.93
CA MET A 75 -15.07 -10.28 5.35
C MET A 75 -13.82 -9.51 5.75
N LEU A 76 -13.39 -9.62 7.02
CA LEU A 76 -12.14 -9.00 7.48
C LEU A 76 -10.91 -9.57 6.75
N ARG A 77 -10.79 -10.90 6.65
CA ARG A 77 -9.67 -11.55 5.96
C ARG A 77 -9.58 -11.11 4.50
N GLU A 78 -10.71 -11.08 3.79
CA GLU A 78 -10.76 -10.57 2.41
C GLU A 78 -10.34 -9.10 2.34
N ALA A 79 -10.80 -8.27 3.29
CA ALA A 79 -10.50 -6.84 3.26
C ALA A 79 -9.02 -6.51 3.58
N ILE A 80 -8.33 -7.33 4.38
CA ILE A 80 -6.92 -7.11 4.74
C ILE A 80 -5.93 -7.81 3.78
N GLU A 81 -6.37 -8.81 3.03
CA GLU A 81 -5.53 -9.61 2.11
C GLU A 81 -4.63 -8.76 1.20
N PRO A 82 -5.09 -7.66 0.57
CA PRO A 82 -4.23 -6.84 -0.29
C PRO A 82 -3.07 -6.17 0.47
N TYR A 83 -3.21 -5.97 1.78
CA TYR A 83 -2.22 -5.31 2.62
C TYR A 83 -1.22 -6.29 3.26
N GLU A 84 -1.62 -7.55 3.42
CA GLU A 84 -0.71 -8.63 3.88
C GLU A 84 0.18 -9.12 2.73
N ASN A 85 -0.35 -9.15 1.50
CA ASN A 85 0.32 -9.72 0.33
C ASN A 85 1.02 -8.67 -0.55
N VAL A 86 1.28 -7.44 -0.06
CA VAL A 86 1.85 -6.35 -0.88
C VAL A 86 3.19 -6.72 -1.53
N GLN A 87 4.03 -7.49 -0.83
CA GLN A 87 5.31 -7.97 -1.39
C GLN A 87 5.09 -8.97 -2.54
N ASP A 88 4.11 -9.84 -2.40
CA ASP A 88 3.77 -10.84 -3.42
C ASP A 88 3.16 -10.18 -4.66
N ILE A 89 2.35 -9.13 -4.47
CA ILE A 89 1.80 -8.33 -5.58
C ILE A 89 2.91 -7.68 -6.41
N GLU A 90 3.93 -7.10 -5.77
CA GLU A 90 5.03 -6.46 -6.50
C GLU A 90 5.93 -7.51 -7.20
N HIS A 91 6.12 -8.68 -6.60
CA HIS A 91 6.77 -9.81 -7.26
C HIS A 91 5.98 -10.30 -8.47
N GLU A 92 4.67 -10.44 -8.34
CA GLU A 92 3.80 -10.91 -9.40
C GLU A 92 3.73 -9.90 -10.55
N LYS A 93 3.70 -8.61 -10.25
CA LYS A 93 3.81 -7.53 -11.23
C LYS A 93 5.12 -7.64 -12.04
N LYS A 94 6.26 -7.85 -11.38
CA LYS A 94 7.55 -8.08 -12.08
C LYS A 94 7.51 -9.32 -12.96
N ARG A 95 6.89 -10.41 -12.48
CA ARG A 95 6.70 -11.65 -13.24
C ARG A 95 5.90 -11.41 -14.52
N ILE A 96 4.76 -10.71 -14.42
CA ILE A 96 3.90 -10.37 -15.56
C ILE A 96 4.65 -9.51 -16.58
N ILE A 97 5.38 -8.49 -16.14
CA ILE A 97 6.18 -7.63 -17.03
C ILE A 97 7.22 -8.46 -17.79
N SER A 98 7.96 -9.33 -17.11
CA SER A 98 8.94 -10.21 -17.75
C SER A 98 8.33 -11.15 -18.80
N GLN A 99 7.12 -11.66 -18.53
CA GLN A 99 6.39 -12.48 -19.51
C GLN A 99 5.96 -11.65 -20.73
N LEU A 100 5.47 -10.43 -20.53
CA LEU A 100 5.11 -9.53 -21.63
C LEU A 100 6.32 -9.16 -22.50
N GLU A 101 7.48 -8.92 -21.90
CA GLU A 101 8.73 -8.66 -22.63
C GLU A 101 9.18 -9.88 -23.45
N SER A 102 9.04 -11.07 -22.90
CA SER A 102 9.33 -12.32 -23.60
C SER A 102 8.42 -12.53 -24.81
N ILE A 103 7.11 -12.28 -24.65
CA ILE A 103 6.14 -12.36 -25.74
C ILE A 103 6.45 -11.33 -26.82
N LYS A 104 6.76 -10.08 -26.43
CA LYS A 104 7.15 -9.03 -27.38
C LYS A 104 8.38 -9.44 -28.19
N SER A 105 9.42 -9.96 -27.53
CA SER A 105 10.62 -10.47 -28.20
C SER A 105 10.30 -11.59 -29.20
N ALA A 106 9.40 -12.51 -28.84
CA ALA A 106 8.93 -13.55 -29.74
C ALA A 106 8.19 -12.96 -30.97
N CYS A 107 7.36 -11.93 -30.78
CA CYS A 107 6.73 -11.21 -31.88
C CYS A 107 7.77 -10.53 -32.78
N ASP A 108 8.79 -9.88 -32.21
CA ASP A 108 9.86 -9.22 -32.97
C ASP A 108 10.65 -10.24 -33.83
N VAL A 109 10.90 -11.45 -33.31
CA VAL A 109 11.52 -12.55 -34.09
C VAL A 109 10.64 -12.93 -35.29
N LEU A 110 9.34 -13.13 -35.08
CA LEU A 110 8.41 -13.49 -36.15
C LEU A 110 8.30 -12.39 -37.22
N ILE A 111 8.29 -11.12 -36.82
CA ILE A 111 8.31 -9.97 -37.74
C ILE A 111 9.57 -10.01 -38.61
N ASN A 112 10.74 -10.20 -37.99
CA ASN A 112 12.02 -10.27 -38.70
C ASN A 112 12.06 -11.45 -39.70
N GLU A 113 11.48 -12.61 -39.35
CA GLU A 113 11.38 -13.74 -40.27
C GLU A 113 10.51 -13.43 -41.49
N VAL A 114 9.37 -12.77 -41.29
CA VAL A 114 8.49 -12.33 -42.37
C VAL A 114 9.23 -11.35 -43.28
N ASP A 115 9.85 -10.32 -42.70
CA ASP A 115 10.62 -9.33 -43.46
C ASP A 115 11.74 -10.00 -44.27
N ARG A 116 12.47 -10.97 -43.70
CA ARG A 116 13.53 -11.70 -44.42
C ARG A 116 12.99 -12.58 -45.55
N LYS A 117 11.87 -13.27 -45.34
CA LYS A 117 11.33 -14.21 -46.33
C LYS A 117 10.57 -13.51 -47.45
N PHE A 118 9.98 -12.35 -47.19
CA PHE A 118 9.03 -11.71 -48.09
C PHE A 118 9.45 -10.32 -48.58
N ARG A 119 10.59 -9.75 -48.15
CA ARG A 119 11.20 -8.61 -48.84
C ARG A 119 12.01 -9.08 -50.05
N LYS A 120 11.68 -8.52 -51.23
CA LYS A 120 12.48 -8.61 -52.46
C LYS A 120 13.79 -7.84 -52.34
#